data_AF-A0AB36TG21-F1
#
_entry.id   AF-A0AB36TG21-F1
#
_cell.length_a   1.000
_cell.length_b   1.000
_cell.length_c   1.000
_cell.angle_alpha   90.00
_cell.angle_beta   90.00
_cell.angle_gamma   90.00
#
_symmetry.space_group_name_H-M   'P 1'
#
loop_
_entity.id
_entity.type
_entity.pdbx_description
1 polymer ?
#
loop_
_entity_poly.entity_id
_entity_poly.type
_entity_poly.pdbx_seq_one_letter_code
_entity_poly.pdbx_strand_id
1 'polypeptide(L)'
;MGLEAEIYKKVKFLNCNKMRTYNVYFYNPLMWGEFDFWRILIEYFVEEADSIRIDCWNEEENIINEILPFSSSVDKESSKRMTILSLPVNEKTVEQILYNAFDEKKRVKWFSLFLQRDGEAFFLRSIMVKNFQLLV
;
A
#
# COMPACT_ATOMS: atom_id res chain seq x y z
N MET A 1 7.41 -20.66 17.14
CA MET A 1 6.28 -20.61 16.20
C MET A 1 5.88 -19.14 16.10
N GLY A 2 6.45 -18.45 15.12
CA GLY A 2 6.54 -17.00 15.06
C GLY A 2 5.27 -16.33 14.54
N LEU A 3 5.19 -15.02 14.78
CA LEU A 3 4.18 -14.04 14.35
C LEU A 3 3.60 -14.32 12.95
N GLU A 4 4.46 -14.77 12.05
CA GLU A 4 4.19 -15.24 10.69
C GLU A 4 3.03 -16.25 10.63
N ALA A 5 3.09 -17.33 11.42
CA ALA A 5 2.06 -18.38 11.44
C ALA A 5 0.69 -17.87 11.94
N GLU A 6 0.66 -16.77 12.68
CA GLU A 6 -0.57 -16.17 13.19
C GLU A 6 -1.18 -15.17 12.21
N ILE A 7 -0.34 -14.43 11.46
CA ILE A 7 -0.75 -13.61 10.32
C ILE A 7 -1.38 -14.51 9.24
N TYR A 8 -0.74 -15.63 8.90
CA TYR A 8 -1.28 -16.62 7.95
C TYR A 8 -2.61 -17.25 8.40
N LYS A 9 -2.87 -17.37 9.70
CA LYS A 9 -4.15 -17.86 10.23
C LYS A 9 -5.27 -16.82 10.17
N LYS A 10 -4.95 -15.53 10.27
CA LYS A 10 -5.92 -14.42 10.30
C LYS A 10 -6.20 -13.84 8.91
N VAL A 11 -5.31 -14.04 7.95
CA VAL A 11 -5.47 -13.62 6.55
C VAL A 11 -6.12 -14.74 5.74
N LYS A 12 -7.39 -14.56 5.38
CA LYS A 12 -8.12 -15.51 4.52
C LYS A 12 -7.80 -15.23 3.06
N PHE A 13 -6.79 -15.91 2.53
CA PHE A 13 -6.42 -15.89 1.11
C PHE A 13 -7.54 -16.52 0.26
N LEU A 14 -8.37 -15.71 -0.40
CA LEU A 14 -9.40 -16.20 -1.33
C LEU A 14 -8.84 -16.28 -2.75
N ASN A 15 -8.88 -17.48 -3.33
CA ASN A 15 -8.36 -17.82 -4.65
C ASN A 15 -9.42 -17.53 -5.73
N CYS A 16 -9.14 -16.62 -6.66
CA CYS A 16 -9.93 -16.44 -7.89
C CYS A 16 -9.11 -16.93 -9.09
N ASN A 17 -9.56 -18.02 -9.71
CA ASN A 17 -8.87 -18.70 -10.81
C ASN A 17 -8.76 -17.82 -12.08
N LYS A 18 -7.56 -17.28 -12.35
CA LYS A 18 -6.84 -17.14 -13.66
C LYS A 18 -5.76 -16.03 -13.70
N MET A 19 -5.54 -15.34 -12.59
CA MET A 19 -4.33 -14.63 -12.15
C MET A 19 -4.30 -14.89 -10.64
N ARG A 20 -3.17 -15.16 -9.97
CA ARG A 20 -3.22 -15.46 -8.53
C ARG A 20 -3.36 -14.15 -7.75
N THR A 21 -4.50 -13.49 -7.88
CA THR A 21 -4.90 -12.39 -7.04
C THR A 21 -5.42 -12.96 -5.73
N TYR A 22 -4.65 -12.84 -4.67
CA TYR A 22 -5.13 -13.10 -3.33
C TYR A 22 -5.74 -11.84 -2.75
N ASN A 23 -7.04 -11.89 -2.51
CA ASN A 23 -7.70 -10.85 -1.73
C ASN A 23 -7.54 -11.18 -0.24
N VAL A 24 -6.93 -10.27 0.51
CA VAL A 24 -6.85 -10.30 1.96
C VAL A 24 -8.05 -9.52 2.51
N TYR A 25 -9.07 -10.26 2.94
CA TYR A 25 -10.28 -9.69 3.53
C TYR A 25 -10.16 -9.61 5.05
N PHE A 26 -10.40 -8.43 5.62
CA PHE A 26 -10.43 -8.23 7.06
C PHE A 26 -11.86 -8.02 7.56
N TYR A 27 -12.44 -9.05 8.18
CA TYR A 27 -13.80 -9.03 8.72
C TYR A 27 -13.79 -8.73 10.22
N ASN A 28 -13.34 -7.55 10.65
CA ASN A 28 -13.63 -7.09 12.02
C ASN A 28 -13.50 -5.55 12.19
N PRO A 29 -14.60 -4.81 12.39
CA PRO A 29 -14.56 -3.35 12.61
C PRO A 29 -13.93 -2.93 13.95
N LEU A 30 -13.73 -3.85 14.90
CA LEU A 30 -13.25 -3.55 16.26
C LEU A 30 -11.73 -3.71 16.44
N MET A 31 -11.01 -4.25 15.45
CA MET A 31 -9.58 -4.58 15.55
C MET A 31 -8.62 -3.43 15.18
N TRP A 32 -9.14 -2.27 14.77
CA TRP A 32 -8.33 -1.15 14.27
C TRP A 32 -7.62 -0.38 15.40
N GLY A 33 -7.92 -0.71 16.66
CA GLY A 33 -7.37 -0.06 17.84
C GLY A 33 -6.11 -0.71 18.44
N GLU A 34 -5.84 -1.99 18.16
CA GLU A 34 -4.85 -2.76 18.94
C GLU A 34 -3.71 -3.38 18.12
N PHE A 35 -3.78 -3.34 16.80
CA PHE A 35 -2.75 -3.96 15.97
C PHE A 35 -2.31 -3.01 14.86
N ASP A 36 -1.01 -2.77 14.83
CA ASP A 36 -0.32 -2.03 13.78
C ASP A 36 -0.10 -2.91 12.54
N PHE A 37 -1.19 -3.53 12.06
CA PHE A 37 -1.17 -4.45 10.93
C PHE A 37 -0.64 -3.79 9.65
N TRP A 38 -0.82 -2.48 9.51
CA TRP A 38 -0.24 -1.72 8.40
C TRP A 38 1.27 -1.88 8.36
N ARG A 39 1.95 -1.62 9.48
CA ARG A 39 3.41 -1.71 9.53
C ARG A 39 3.87 -3.13 9.26
N ILE A 40 3.24 -4.12 9.89
CA ILE A 40 3.56 -5.53 9.67
C ILE A 40 3.43 -5.92 8.19
N LEU A 41 2.36 -5.49 7.51
CA LEU A 41 2.14 -5.81 6.10
C LEU A 41 3.19 -5.13 5.20
N ILE A 42 3.44 -3.84 5.41
CA ILE A 42 4.40 -3.10 4.61
C ILE A 42 5.81 -3.64 4.84
N GLU A 43 6.24 -3.84 6.09
CA GLU A 43 7.54 -4.43 6.42
C GLU A 43 7.73 -5.79 5.75
N TYR A 44 6.71 -6.66 5.80
CA TYR A 44 6.80 -7.99 5.20
C TYR A 44 6.93 -7.96 3.67
N PHE A 45 6.17 -7.10 2.98
CA PHE A 45 6.15 -7.10 1.52
C PHE A 45 7.15 -6.14 0.88
N VAL A 46 7.61 -5.10 1.59
CA VAL A 46 8.51 -4.09 1.03
C VAL A 46 9.92 -4.62 0.81
N GLU A 47 10.35 -5.64 1.56
CA GLU A 47 11.62 -6.33 1.34
C GLU A 47 11.70 -6.95 -0.06
N GLU A 48 10.55 -7.32 -0.63
CA GLU A 48 10.48 -7.89 -1.97
C GLU A 48 10.34 -6.82 -3.07
N ALA A 49 10.13 -5.55 -2.72
CA ALA A 49 9.90 -4.48 -3.68
C ALA A 49 11.19 -3.82 -4.15
N ASP A 50 11.25 -3.42 -5.43
CA ASP A 50 12.27 -2.49 -5.93
C ASP A 50 11.76 -1.04 -5.97
N SER A 51 10.44 -0.87 -6.02
CA SER A 51 9.78 0.41 -6.15
C SER A 51 8.39 0.40 -5.51
N ILE A 52 7.96 1.59 -5.10
CA ILE A 52 6.64 1.84 -4.53
C ILE A 52 5.93 2.84 -5.43
N ARG A 53 4.70 2.52 -5.83
CA ARG A 53 3.84 3.46 -6.56
C ARG A 53 2.72 3.95 -5.66
N ILE A 54 2.50 5.25 -5.67
CA ILE A 54 1.42 5.91 -4.96
C ILE A 54 0.58 6.68 -5.98
N ASP A 55 -0.72 6.46 -5.95
CA ASP A 55 -1.65 7.27 -6.73
C ASP A 55 -2.42 8.19 -5.78
N CYS A 56 -2.48 9.47 -6.14
CA CYS A 56 -3.22 10.51 -5.43
C CYS A 56 -4.19 11.20 -6.37
N TRP A 57 -5.31 11.70 -5.85
CA TRP A 57 -6.17 12.60 -6.61
C TRP A 57 -5.44 13.94 -6.84
N ASN A 58 -5.64 14.54 -8.01
CA ASN A 58 -4.97 15.81 -8.36
C ASN A 58 -5.34 16.94 -7.40
N GLU A 59 -6.53 16.90 -6.81
CA GLU A 59 -7.01 17.91 -5.85
C GLU A 59 -6.36 17.78 -4.47
N GLU A 60 -5.66 16.68 -4.17
CA GLU A 60 -5.00 16.43 -2.89
C GLU A 60 -3.57 16.99 -2.85
N GLU A 61 -3.40 18.25 -3.25
CA GLU A 61 -2.08 18.89 -3.41
C GLU A 61 -1.21 18.82 -2.14
N ASN A 62 -1.80 18.99 -0.96
CA ASN A 62 -1.07 18.90 0.31
C ASN A 62 -0.44 17.51 0.51
N ILE A 63 -1.16 16.46 0.13
CA ILE A 63 -0.71 15.07 0.25
C ILE A 63 0.36 14.78 -0.80
N ILE A 64 0.17 15.27 -2.03
CA ILE A 64 1.17 15.17 -3.10
C ILE A 64 2.47 15.86 -2.67
N ASN A 65 2.39 17.09 -2.14
CA ASN A 65 3.56 17.85 -1.70
C ASN A 65 4.28 17.21 -0.50
N GLU A 66 3.55 16.50 0.37
CA GLU A 66 4.14 15.74 1.48
C GLU A 66 5.02 14.58 0.98
N ILE A 67 4.58 13.85 -0.05
CA ILE A 67 5.24 12.63 -0.52
C ILE A 67 6.24 12.89 -1.67
N LEU A 68 6.09 14.00 -2.39
CA LEU A 68 6.93 14.41 -3.52
C LEU A 68 8.45 14.35 -3.23
N PRO A 69 8.97 14.78 -2.06
CA PRO A 69 10.40 14.73 -1.76
C PRO A 69 10.98 13.30 -1.72
N PHE A 70 10.13 12.28 -1.58
CA PHE A 70 10.51 10.87 -1.55
C PHE A 70 10.36 10.20 -2.92
N SER A 71 9.84 10.90 -3.93
CA SER A 71 9.62 10.34 -5.26
C SER A 71 10.85 10.40 -6.14
N SER A 72 11.09 9.35 -6.92
CA SER A 72 12.05 9.33 -8.02
C SER A 72 11.45 9.88 -9.32
N SER A 73 10.13 9.74 -9.50
CA SER A 73 9.42 10.29 -10.65
C SER A 73 7.96 10.60 -10.33
N VAL A 74 7.40 11.52 -11.12
CA VAL A 74 6.00 11.95 -11.04
C VAL A 74 5.40 11.95 -12.43
N ASP A 75 4.24 11.32 -12.56
CA ASP A 75 3.43 11.32 -13.77
C ASP A 75 2.08 11.98 -13.48
N LYS A 76 1.85 13.14 -14.12
CA LYS A 76 0.60 13.90 -14.06
C LYS A 76 -0.18 13.83 -15.39
N GLU A 77 0.39 13.22 -16.41
CA GLU A 77 -0.11 13.30 -17.79
C GLU A 77 -0.89 12.06 -18.19
N SER A 78 -0.53 10.89 -17.64
CA SER A 78 -1.22 9.63 -17.95
C SER A 78 -2.65 9.56 -17.43
N SER A 79 -3.00 10.35 -16.41
CA SER A 79 -4.33 10.39 -15.81
C SER A 79 -4.82 11.82 -15.59
N LYS A 80 -5.97 12.16 -16.20
CA LYS A 80 -6.58 13.50 -16.04
C LYS A 80 -6.99 13.86 -14.61
N ARG A 81 -7.10 12.85 -13.72
CA ARG A 81 -7.59 13.03 -12.35
C ARG A 81 -6.58 12.62 -11.28
N MET A 82 -5.46 12.02 -11.66
CA MET A 82 -4.53 11.45 -10.69
C MET A 82 -3.10 11.84 -10.99
N THR A 83 -2.36 12.03 -9.91
CA THR A 83 -0.90 12.12 -9.92
C THR A 83 -0.36 10.79 -9.45
N ILE A 84 0.49 10.18 -10.26
CA ILE A 84 1.17 8.92 -9.97
C ILE A 84 2.60 9.26 -9.54
N LEU A 85 2.97 8.90 -8.32
CA LEU A 85 4.32 9.03 -7.80
C LEU A 85 4.98 7.66 -7.76
N SER A 86 6.20 7.55 -8.29
CA SER A 86 7.06 6.39 -8.10
C SER A 86 8.14 6.74 -7.10
N LEU A 87 8.35 5.88 -6.12
CA LEU A 87 9.29 6.07 -5.03
C LEU A 87 10.29 4.90 -5.01
N PRO A 88 11.58 5.17 -4.81
CA PRO A 88 12.56 4.12 -4.59
C PRO A 88 12.35 3.49 -3.22
N VAL A 89 12.61 2.18 -3.11
CA VAL A 89 12.63 1.48 -1.83
C VAL A 89 13.94 1.81 -1.11
N ASN A 90 13.88 2.73 -0.15
CA ASN A 90 14.96 3.06 0.77
C ASN A 90 14.40 3.40 2.16
N GLU A 91 15.26 3.46 3.17
CA GLU A 91 14.89 3.69 4.57
C GLU A 91 13.94 4.89 4.76
N LYS A 92 14.27 6.06 4.20
CA LYS A 92 13.45 7.28 4.33
C LYS A 92 12.08 7.12 3.70
N THR A 93 12.03 6.52 2.51
CA THR A 93 10.76 6.23 1.85
C THR A 93 9.92 5.29 2.71
N VAL A 94 10.51 4.18 3.16
CA VAL A 94 9.81 3.15 3.93
C VAL A 94 9.28 3.71 5.25
N GLU A 95 10.09 4.50 5.98
CA GLU A 95 9.64 5.20 7.18
C GLU A 95 8.44 6.11 6.90
N GLN A 96 8.47 6.87 5.80
CA GLN A 96 7.34 7.71 5.40
C GLN A 96 6.06 6.89 5.16
N ILE A 97 6.18 5.71 4.53
CA ILE A 97 5.05 4.80 4.35
C ILE A 97 4.57 4.23 5.69
N LEU A 98 5.47 3.81 6.58
CA LEU A 98 5.12 3.12 7.83
C LEU A 98 4.49 4.05 8.87
N TYR A 99 4.98 5.28 8.97
CA TYR A 99 4.66 6.19 10.08
C TYR A 99 3.71 7.32 9.69
N ASN A 100 3.68 7.70 8.40
CA ASN A 100 2.92 8.86 7.93
C ASN A 100 1.82 8.52 6.90
N ALA A 101 1.44 7.24 6.77
CA ALA A 101 0.39 6.81 5.85
C ALA A 101 -1.02 7.33 6.19
N PHE A 102 -1.30 7.66 7.45
CA PHE A 102 -2.66 7.97 7.92
C PHE A 102 -2.88 9.46 8.24
N ASP A 103 -4.08 9.96 7.93
CA ASP A 103 -4.55 11.29 8.32
C ASP A 103 -5.00 11.33 9.80
N GLU A 104 -5.37 12.53 10.27
CA GLU A 104 -5.90 12.77 11.61
C GLU A 104 -7.17 11.96 11.94
N LYS A 105 -7.87 11.44 10.92
CA LYS A 105 -9.07 10.59 11.03
C LYS A 105 -8.75 9.10 10.91
N LYS A 106 -7.47 8.71 10.95
CA LYS A 106 -6.97 7.34 10.78
C LYS A 106 -7.31 6.72 9.43
N ARG A 107 -7.45 7.52 8.38
CA ARG A 107 -7.64 7.07 6.99
C ARG A 107 -6.32 7.19 6.25
N VAL A 108 -6.01 6.24 5.37
CA VAL A 108 -4.80 6.38 4.55
C VAL A 108 -4.94 7.60 3.64
N LYS A 109 -3.89 8.40 3.57
CA LYS A 109 -3.85 9.69 2.87
C LYS A 109 -3.97 9.55 1.35
N TRP A 110 -3.58 8.41 0.78
CA TRP A 110 -3.49 8.24 -0.67
C TRP A 110 -4.59 7.32 -1.20
N PHE A 111 -4.91 7.52 -2.48
CA PHE A 111 -5.89 6.71 -3.18
C PHE A 111 -5.44 5.25 -3.31
N SER A 112 -4.17 5.01 -3.64
CA SER A 112 -3.60 3.66 -3.63
C SER A 112 -2.10 3.63 -3.38
N LEU A 113 -1.64 2.49 -2.85
CA LEU A 113 -0.24 2.10 -2.75
C LEU A 113 -0.06 0.76 -3.47
N PHE A 114 0.98 0.68 -4.29
CA PHE A 114 1.44 -0.54 -4.93
C PHE A 114 2.90 -0.79 -4.54
N LEU A 115 3.22 -2.03 -4.16
CA LEU A 115 4.61 -2.49 -4.13
C LEU A 115 4.90 -3.20 -5.44
N GLN A 116 6.00 -2.84 -6.06
CA GLN A 116 6.36 -3.28 -7.40
C GLN A 116 7.72 -3.96 -7.41
N ARG A 117 7.86 -4.91 -8.32
CA ARG A 117 9.10 -5.61 -8.68
C ARG A 117 9.14 -5.72 -10.18
N ASP A 118 10.25 -5.33 -10.80
CA ASP A 118 10.47 -5.34 -12.25
C ASP A 118 9.36 -4.60 -13.03
N GLY A 119 8.80 -3.53 -12.43
CA GLY A 119 7.72 -2.72 -13.00
C GLY A 119 6.31 -3.30 -12.83
N GLU A 120 6.16 -4.51 -12.31
CA GLU A 120 4.86 -5.14 -12.06
C GLU A 120 4.45 -5.00 -10.60
N ALA A 121 3.18 -4.70 -10.36
CA ALA A 121 2.65 -4.63 -9.00
C ALA A 121 2.36 -6.04 -8.47
N PHE A 122 2.95 -6.39 -7.32
CA PHE A 122 2.68 -7.65 -6.63
C PHE A 122 1.87 -7.46 -5.34
N PHE A 123 1.80 -6.25 -4.81
CA PHE A 123 0.95 -5.91 -3.67
C PHE A 123 0.20 -4.60 -3.94
N LEU A 124 -1.07 -4.55 -3.56
CA LEU A 124 -1.95 -3.41 -3.76
C LEU A 124 -2.81 -3.15 -2.54
N ARG A 125 -2.91 -1.87 -2.18
CA ARG A 125 -3.92 -1.31 -1.28
C ARG A 125 -4.56 -0.09 -1.93
N SER A 126 -5.86 -0.13 -2.25
CA SER A 126 -6.58 1.00 -2.88
C SER A 126 -7.84 1.36 -2.09
N ILE A 127 -8.27 2.63 -2.07
CA ILE A 127 -9.54 3.04 -1.45
C ILE A 127 -10.75 2.44 -2.20
N MET A 128 -10.66 2.22 -3.51
CA MET A 128 -11.74 1.56 -4.28
C MET A 128 -11.86 0.06 -3.96
N VAL A 129 -10.77 -0.56 -3.51
CA VAL A 129 -10.76 -1.95 -3.07
C VAL A 129 -10.72 -1.95 -1.54
N LYS A 130 -11.85 -2.20 -0.87
CA LYS A 130 -11.93 -2.24 0.61
C LYS A 130 -10.99 -3.28 1.29
N ASN A 131 -10.12 -3.95 0.54
CA ASN A 131 -9.28 -5.08 0.91
C ASN A 131 -7.87 -4.89 0.34
N PHE A 132 -6.88 -5.58 0.90
CA PHE A 132 -5.55 -5.67 0.31
C PHE A 132 -5.53 -6.77 -0.74
N GLN A 133 -4.76 -6.60 -1.81
CA GLN A 133 -4.62 -7.58 -2.87
C GLN A 133 -3.14 -7.92 -3.08
N LEU A 134 -2.81 -9.20 -3.00
CA LEU A 134 -1.52 -9.73 -3.46
C LEU A 134 -1.72 -10.24 -4.90
N LEU A 135 -0.89 -9.80 -5.82
CA LEU A 135 -0.89 -10.19 -7.23
C LEU A 135 0.34 -11.07 -7.44
N VAL A 136 0.14 -12.35 -7.71
CA VAL A 136 1.20 -13.36 -7.91
C VAL A 136 0.99 -14.12 -9.21
#